data_AF-A0A0K2VC53-F1
#
_entry.id   AF-A0A0K2VC53-F1
#
_cell.length_a   1.000
_cell.length_b   1.000
_cell.length_c   1.000
_cell.angle_alpha   90.00
_cell.angle_beta   90.00
_cell.angle_gamma   90.00
#
_symmetry.space_group_name_H-M   'P 1'
#
loop_
_entity.id
_entity.type
_entity.pdbx_description
1 polymer ?
#
loop_
_entity_poly.entity_id
_entity_poly.type
_entity_poly.pdbx_seq_one_letter_code
_entity_poly.pdbx_strand_id
1 'polypeptide(L)'
;NLSSLELLNLLLHVVNSTPFGSPNHEIAEVAYFAGPKVQVFDRSDEHATDEAFSVAAINEFLAIHKEVDIVGLIQCTSPFIEASLFVKACNLITSDQYDSVFAAIRKLKLSIGTRKKI
;
A
#
# COMPACT_ATOMS: atom_id res chain seq x y z
N ASN A 1 -14.42 13.67 -18.31
CA ASN A 1 -15.44 13.54 -17.25
C ASN A 1 -15.42 12.11 -16.68
N LEU A 2 -14.22 11.61 -16.37
CA LEU A 2 -14.00 10.42 -15.57
C LEU A 2 -13.61 10.99 -14.21
N SER A 3 -14.49 10.82 -13.23
CA SER A 3 -14.21 11.35 -11.90
C SER A 3 -12.90 10.72 -11.43
N SER A 4 -12.00 11.49 -10.82
CA SER A 4 -10.70 11.05 -10.30
C SER A 4 -10.79 9.88 -9.29
N LEU A 5 -12.01 9.41 -8.99
CA LEU A 5 -12.39 8.30 -8.13
C LEU A 5 -12.64 6.97 -8.87
N GLU A 6 -12.70 6.96 -10.21
CA GLU A 6 -12.85 5.74 -11.04
C GLU A 6 -11.50 5.16 -11.49
N LEU A 7 -10.43 5.97 -11.49
CA LEU A 7 -9.08 5.55 -11.90
C LEU A 7 -8.32 4.73 -10.84
N LEU A 8 -8.93 4.49 -9.68
CA LEU A 8 -8.31 3.75 -8.59
C LEU A 8 -9.04 2.41 -8.40
N ASN A 9 -9.07 1.59 -9.44
CA ASN A 9 -9.27 0.16 -9.26
C ASN A 9 -8.06 -0.35 -8.47
N LEU A 10 -8.29 -0.52 -7.17
CA LEU A 10 -7.41 -1.13 -6.19
C LEU A 10 -6.51 -0.18 -5.37
N LEU A 11 -7.15 0.56 -4.47
CA LEU A 11 -6.49 0.93 -3.22
C LEU A 11 -6.32 -0.36 -2.41
N LEU A 12 -5.20 -1.05 -2.57
CA LEU A 12 -4.87 -2.20 -1.76
C LEU A 12 -4.58 -1.69 -0.33
N HIS A 13 -5.64 -1.54 0.46
CA HIS A 13 -5.55 -1.84 1.86
C HIS A 13 -5.20 -3.31 1.91
N VAL A 14 -3.91 -3.64 1.93
CA VAL A 14 -3.51 -4.92 2.48
C VAL A 14 -3.75 -4.81 3.98
N VAL A 15 -5.02 -4.90 4.35
CA VAL A 15 -5.43 -5.30 5.66
C VAL A 15 -4.70 -6.63 5.88
N ASN A 16 -3.89 -6.68 6.93
CA ASN A 16 -3.27 -7.91 7.39
C ASN A 16 -4.38 -8.85 7.92
N SER A 17 -5.37 -9.24 7.10
CA SER A 17 -6.32 -10.25 7.50
C SER A 17 -5.65 -11.59 7.35
N THR A 18 -5.36 -12.17 8.50
CA THR A 18 -5.11 -13.60 8.67
C THR A 18 -6.45 -14.34 8.61
N PRO A 19 -6.47 -15.65 8.31
CA PRO A 19 -7.70 -16.43 8.11
C PRO A 19 -8.71 -16.35 9.28
N PHE A 20 -9.99 -16.64 9.01
CA PHE A 20 -11.06 -16.70 10.00
C PHE A 20 -10.64 -17.53 11.24
N GLY A 21 -10.64 -16.90 12.44
CA GLY A 21 -10.22 -17.53 13.71
C GLY A 21 -8.80 -17.19 14.16
N SER A 22 -8.04 -16.42 13.39
CA SER A 22 -6.74 -15.85 13.78
C SER A 22 -6.91 -14.55 14.60
N PRO A 23 -5.91 -14.16 15.42
CA PRO A 23 -6.01 -12.98 16.28
C PRO A 23 -6.23 -11.64 15.54
N ASN A 24 -6.04 -11.57 14.21
CA ASN A 24 -6.28 -10.36 13.42
C ASN A 24 -7.61 -10.38 12.63
N HIS A 25 -8.55 -11.27 12.97
CA HIS A 25 -9.87 -11.32 12.32
C HIS A 25 -10.63 -9.98 12.38
N GLU A 26 -10.41 -9.20 13.43
CA GLU A 26 -11.01 -7.88 13.65
C GLU A 26 -10.64 -6.85 12.55
N ILE A 27 -9.49 -7.02 11.87
CA ILE A 27 -9.05 -6.05 10.86
C ILE A 27 -9.91 -6.14 9.59
N ALA A 28 -10.33 -7.35 9.21
CA ALA A 28 -11.23 -7.55 8.08
C ALA A 28 -12.59 -6.88 8.33
N GLU A 29 -13.14 -7.06 9.53
CA GLU A 29 -14.40 -6.44 9.93
C GLU A 29 -14.33 -4.91 9.85
N VAL A 30 -13.31 -4.30 10.44
CA VAL A 30 -13.09 -2.85 10.40
C VAL A 30 -12.93 -2.34 8.96
N ALA A 31 -12.26 -3.11 8.09
CA ALA A 31 -12.10 -2.76 6.69
C ALA A 31 -13.43 -2.70 5.94
N TYR A 32 -14.36 -3.63 6.21
CA TYR A 32 -15.70 -3.60 5.62
C TYR A 32 -16.49 -2.36 6.03
N PHE A 33 -16.27 -1.82 7.24
CA PHE A 33 -16.90 -0.56 7.68
C PHE A 33 -16.30 0.70 7.05
N ALA A 34 -15.10 0.62 6.47
CA ALA A 34 -14.42 1.78 5.89
C ALA A 34 -15.08 2.29 4.60
N GLY A 35 -15.87 1.45 3.91
CA GLY A 35 -16.72 1.89 2.82
C GLY A 35 -17.01 0.82 1.76
N PRO A 36 -17.99 1.06 0.87
CA PRO A 36 -18.49 0.06 -0.07
C PRO A 36 -17.50 -0.32 -1.19
N LYS A 37 -16.42 0.46 -1.36
CA LYS A 37 -15.37 0.20 -2.35
C LYS A 37 -14.17 -0.56 -1.77
N VAL A 38 -14.15 -0.79 -0.46
CA VAL A 38 -13.07 -1.52 0.20
C VAL A 38 -13.35 -3.02 0.03
N GLN A 39 -12.36 -3.72 -0.51
CA GLN A 39 -12.37 -5.18 -0.62
C GLN A 39 -11.27 -5.73 0.28
N VAL A 40 -11.53 -6.88 0.89
CA VAL A 40 -10.58 -7.56 1.77
C VAL A 40 -9.99 -8.74 1.00
N PHE A 41 -8.66 -8.83 1.02
CA PHE A 41 -7.92 -9.96 0.49
C PHE A 41 -7.27 -10.70 1.65
N ASP A 42 -7.72 -11.94 1.88
CA ASP A 42 -7.12 -12.81 2.90
C ASP A 42 -5.80 -13.35 2.39
N ARG A 43 -4.72 -13.04 3.11
CA ARG A 43 -3.40 -13.57 2.80
C ARG A 43 -3.28 -15.01 3.28
N SER A 44 -2.42 -15.78 2.62
CA SER A 44 -1.98 -17.05 3.18
C SER A 44 -1.13 -16.86 4.44
N ASP A 45 -1.12 -17.88 5.30
CA ASP A 45 -0.35 -17.88 6.55
C ASP A 45 1.17 -17.67 6.31
N GLU A 46 1.68 -18.05 5.13
CA GLU A 46 3.08 -17.83 4.73
C GLU A 46 3.42 -16.34 4.54
N HIS A 47 2.44 -15.52 4.16
CA HIS A 47 2.61 -14.10 3.84
C HIS A 47 2.08 -13.17 4.94
N ALA A 48 1.68 -13.75 6.07
CA ALA A 48 1.13 -13.06 7.24
C ALA A 48 2.07 -13.12 8.47
N THR A 49 3.33 -13.47 8.27
CA THR A 49 4.35 -13.47 9.34
C THR A 49 5.01 -12.09 9.50
N ASP A 50 5.65 -11.84 10.64
CA ASP A 50 6.37 -10.58 10.92
C ASP A 50 7.57 -10.36 9.99
N GLU A 51 8.13 -11.45 9.44
CA GLU A 51 9.24 -11.45 8.50
C GLU A 51 8.80 -11.32 7.03
N ALA A 52 7.50 -11.40 6.76
CA ALA A 52 6.98 -11.34 5.40
C ALA A 52 7.16 -9.95 4.79
N PHE A 53 7.75 -9.89 3.61
CA PHE A 53 7.90 -8.64 2.87
C PHE A 53 6.56 -8.19 2.28
N SER A 54 6.27 -6.89 2.32
CA SER A 54 5.05 -6.33 1.72
C SER A 54 4.92 -6.65 0.23
N VAL A 55 6.04 -6.77 -0.49
CA VAL A 55 6.05 -7.15 -1.91
C VAL A 55 5.55 -8.58 -2.15
N ALA A 56 5.79 -9.50 -1.21
CA ALA A 56 5.36 -10.89 -1.34
C ALA A 56 3.83 -10.98 -1.27
N ALA A 57 3.21 -10.25 -0.33
CA ALA A 57 1.75 -10.14 -0.26
C ALA A 57 1.13 -9.46 -1.50
N ILE A 58 1.79 -8.45 -2.07
CA ILE A 58 1.34 -7.82 -3.33
C ILE A 58 1.40 -8.83 -4.49
N ASN A 59 2.48 -9.60 -4.58
CA ASN A 59 2.63 -10.60 -5.63
C ASN A 59 1.58 -11.72 -5.50
N GLU A 60 1.27 -12.15 -4.28
CA GLU A 60 0.19 -13.09 -4.00
C GLU A 60 -1.15 -12.54 -4.47
N PHE A 61 -1.47 -11.30 -4.13
CA PHE A 61 -2.67 -10.61 -4.60
C PHE A 61 -2.74 -10.56 -6.14
N LEU A 62 -1.66 -10.13 -6.81
CA LEU A 62 -1.59 -10.03 -8.27
C LEU A 62 -1.52 -11.39 -8.96
N ALA A 63 -1.21 -12.47 -8.24
CA ALA A 63 -1.29 -13.82 -8.78
C ALA A 63 -2.74 -14.19 -9.11
N ILE A 64 -3.69 -13.69 -8.33
CA ILE A 64 -5.13 -13.96 -8.44
C ILE A 64 -5.83 -12.90 -9.28
N HIS A 65 -5.50 -11.62 -9.08
CA HIS A 65 -6.16 -10.47 -9.72
C HIS A 65 -5.39 -9.96 -10.93
N LYS A 66 -5.56 -10.64 -12.08
CA LYS A 66 -4.87 -10.31 -13.35
C LYS A 66 -5.45 -9.08 -14.07
N GLU A 67 -6.62 -8.62 -13.63
CA GLU A 67 -7.29 -7.42 -14.12
C GLU A 67 -6.67 -6.11 -13.60
N VAL A 68 -5.71 -6.18 -12.67
CA VAL A 68 -5.10 -5.02 -12.03
C VAL A 68 -3.85 -4.60 -12.78
N ASP A 69 -3.90 -3.43 -13.43
CA ASP A 69 -2.76 -2.87 -14.16
C ASP A 69 -1.83 -2.02 -13.29
N ILE A 70 -2.38 -1.33 -12.29
CA ILE A 70 -1.66 -0.40 -11.41
C ILE A 70 -1.97 -0.76 -9.96
N VAL A 71 -0.93 -0.95 -9.15
CA VAL A 71 -1.05 -1.22 -7.72
C VAL A 71 -0.52 -0.05 -6.90
N GLY A 72 -1.33 0.44 -5.96
CA GLY A 72 -0.91 1.37 -4.93
C GLY A 72 -0.80 0.69 -3.56
N LEU A 73 0.42 0.59 -3.01
CA LEU A 73 0.63 0.16 -1.64
C LEU A 73 0.51 1.35 -0.68
N ILE A 74 -0.50 1.33 0.20
CA ILE A 74 -0.72 2.38 1.20
C ILE A 74 -0.63 1.79 2.58
N GLN A 75 0.32 2.29 3.37
CA GLN A 75 0.57 1.80 4.72
C GLN A 75 -0.23 2.57 5.75
N CYS A 76 -1.01 1.86 6.56
CA CYS A 76 -1.84 2.43 7.63
C CYS A 76 -1.02 3.18 8.71
N THR A 77 0.30 2.95 8.78
CA THR A 77 1.23 3.65 9.68
C THR A 77 1.49 5.10 9.27
N SER A 78 0.92 5.56 8.15
CA SER A 78 0.95 6.94 7.67
C SER A 78 -0.46 7.56 7.64
N PRO A 79 -1.12 7.77 8.80
CA PRO A 79 -2.53 8.17 8.87
C PRO A 79 -2.79 9.60 8.37
N PHE A 80 -1.76 10.42 8.22
CA PHE A 80 -1.85 11.82 7.78
C PHE A 80 -1.54 12.01 6.29
N ILE A 81 -1.63 10.95 5.48
CA ILE A 81 -1.50 11.09 4.02
C ILE A 81 -2.69 11.88 3.49
N GLU A 82 -2.41 12.99 2.83
CA GLU A 82 -3.44 13.79 2.17
C GLU A 82 -3.93 13.14 0.88
N ALA A 83 -5.24 13.22 0.64
CA ALA A 83 -5.85 12.72 -0.60
C ALA A 83 -5.23 13.34 -1.87
N SER A 84 -4.75 14.57 -1.77
CA SER A 84 -4.10 15.30 -2.86
C SER A 84 -2.83 14.58 -3.37
N LEU A 85 -2.15 13.81 -2.52
CA LEU A 85 -0.96 13.04 -2.88
C LEU A 85 -1.30 11.83 -3.76
N PHE A 86 -2.44 11.18 -3.54
CA PHE A 86 -2.88 10.07 -4.40
C PHE A 86 -3.20 10.55 -5.82
N VAL A 87 -3.89 11.68 -5.94
CA VAL A 87 -4.19 12.29 -7.26
C VAL A 87 -2.91 12.61 -8.00
N LYS A 88 -1.92 13.21 -7.31
CA LYS A 88 -0.60 13.49 -7.90
C LYS A 88 0.13 12.22 -8.33
N ALA A 89 0.14 11.19 -7.50
CA ALA A 89 0.78 9.91 -7.83
C ALA A 89 0.11 9.25 -9.05
N CYS A 90 -1.22 9.28 -9.12
CA CYS A 90 -1.96 8.76 -10.27
C CYS A 90 -1.63 9.52 -11.56
N ASN A 91 -1.52 10.85 -11.50
CA ASN A 91 -1.15 11.66 -12.66
C ASN A 91 0.28 11.35 -13.14
N LEU A 92 1.23 11.17 -12.21
CA LEU A 92 2.60 10.80 -12.56
C LEU A 92 2.66 9.45 -13.29
N ILE A 93 1.88 8.46 -12.83
CA ILE A 93 1.83 7.15 -13.49
C ILE A 93 1.11 7.23 -14.84
N THR A 94 -0.07 7.85 -14.89
CA THR A 94 -0.95 7.79 -16.07
C THR A 94 -0.63 8.82 -17.15
N SER A 95 -0.25 10.04 -16.77
CA SER A 95 0.02 11.13 -17.71
C SER A 95 1.51 11.26 -18.02
N ASP A 96 2.34 11.20 -16.99
CA ASP A 96 3.80 11.36 -17.12
C ASP A 96 4.52 10.01 -17.35
N GLN A 97 3.78 8.89 -17.40
CA GLN A 97 4.25 7.55 -17.76
C GLN A 97 5.42 7.05 -16.89
N TYR A 98 5.40 7.35 -15.58
CA TYR A 98 6.31 6.73 -14.63
C TYR A 98 5.90 5.29 -14.32
N ASP A 99 6.86 4.36 -14.32
CA ASP A 99 6.63 2.95 -13.96
C ASP A 99 6.29 2.78 -12.47
N SER A 100 6.82 3.65 -11.60
CA SER A 100 6.64 3.56 -10.15
C SER A 100 6.81 4.91 -9.48
N VAL A 101 5.96 5.20 -8.49
CA VAL A 101 5.95 6.45 -7.72
C VAL A 101 5.91 6.14 -6.23
N PHE A 102 6.79 6.79 -5.45
CA PHE A 102 6.89 6.62 -4.01
C PHE A 102 6.72 7.94 -3.27
N ALA A 103 6.03 7.92 -2.13
CA ALA A 103 5.98 9.06 -1.23
C ALA A 103 7.29 9.17 -0.44
N ALA A 104 7.90 10.35 -0.44
CA ALA A 104 9.13 10.62 0.29
C ALA A 104 9.08 11.98 0.98
N ILE A 105 9.74 12.08 2.13
CA ILE A 105 9.91 13.33 2.87
C ILE A 105 11.37 13.77 2.83
N ARG A 106 11.61 15.07 2.67
CA ARG A 106 12.95 15.63 2.77
C ARG A 106 13.35 15.70 4.25
N LYS A 107 14.36 14.93 4.64
CA LYS A 107 14.94 15.00 5.98
C LYS A 107 16.26 15.76 5.94
N LEU A 108 16.32 16.91 6.60
CA LEU A 108 17.59 17.60 6.84
C LEU A 108 18.25 16.99 8.08
N LYS A 109 19.26 16.14 7.89
CA LYS A 109 20.05 15.55 8.98
C LYS A 109 21.51 15.91 8.78
N LEU A 110 22.10 16.56 9.79
CA LEU A 110 23.55 16.76 9.83
C LEU A 110 24.20 15.44 10.26
N SER A 111 25.00 14.84 9.37
CA SER A 111 25.82 13.67 9.70
C SER A 111 27.21 14.15 10.08
N ILE A 112 27.55 14.12 11.36
CA ILE A 112 28.89 14.42 11.84
C ILE A 112 29.71 13.13 11.77
N GLY A 113 30.62 13.05 10.81
CA GLY A 113 31.57 11.95 10.71
C GLY A 113 32.83 12.25 11.52
N THR A 114 33.20 11.36 12.45
CA THR A 114 34.54 11.36 13.03
C THR A 114 35.49 10.63 12.10
N ARG A 115 36.52 11.32 11.60
CA ARG A 115 37.62 10.67 10.86
C ARG A 115 38.38 9.78 11.84
N LYS A 116 38.27 8.45 11.70
CA LYS A 116 39.28 7.54 12.26
C LYS A 116 40.59 7.80 11.52
N LYS A 117 41.62 8.30 12.22
CA LYS A 117 42.99 8.26 11.72
C LYS A 117 43.41 6.80 11.65
N ILE A 118 43.79 6.36 10.46
CA ILE A 118 44.44 5.07 10.19
C ILE A 118 45.92 5.23 10.57
#